data_AF-A0A3A0AW93-F1
#
_entry.id   AF-A0A3A0AW93-F1
#
_cell.length_a   1.000
_cell.length_b   1.000
_cell.length_c   1.000
_cell.angle_alpha   90.00
_cell.angle_beta   90.00
_cell.angle_gamma   90.00
#
_symmetry.space_group_name_H-M   'P 1'
#
loop_
_entity.id
_entity.type
_entity.pdbx_description
1 polymer ?
#
loop_
_entity_poly.entity_id
_entity_poly.type
_entity_poly.pdbx_seq_one_letter_code
_entity_poly.pdbx_strand_id
1 'polypeptide(L)'
;MWADIPSEEIKQIFQPIFESAGSPAEMAVFTRNEEGGLHCEWVAYFSPAAAEVAKAVEAGPCKMPLREGLKLLAGDGRCWKALFEGNPTQHS
;
A
#
# COMPACT_ATOMS: atom_id res chain seq x y z
N MET A 1 11.58 -13.36 -18.07
CA MET A 1 10.61 -12.26 -18.03
C MET A 1 10.37 -11.97 -16.56
N TRP A 2 11.05 -10.97 -15.99
CA TRP A 2 10.87 -10.62 -14.58
C TRP A 2 9.57 -9.83 -14.46
N ALA A 3 8.62 -10.41 -13.74
CA ALA A 3 7.24 -10.00 -13.71
C ALA A 3 7.05 -8.69 -12.93
N ASP A 4 6.72 -7.60 -13.63
CA ASP A 4 5.96 -6.47 -13.06
C ASP A 4 4.48 -6.84 -12.84
N ILE A 5 4.12 -8.11 -13.03
CA ILE A 5 2.76 -8.64 -12.95
C ILE A 5 2.06 -8.34 -11.61
N PRO A 6 2.70 -8.44 -10.41
CA PRO A 6 1.96 -8.22 -9.17
C PRO A 6 1.57 -6.75 -8.98
N SER A 7 2.34 -5.78 -9.48
CA SER A 7 2.01 -4.36 -9.37
C SER A 7 0.83 -3.96 -10.25
N GLU A 8 0.74 -4.53 -11.45
CA GLU A 8 -0.30 -4.19 -12.41
C GLU A 8 -1.65 -4.82 -12.04
N GLU A 9 -1.66 -6.11 -11.67
CA GLU A 9 -2.87 -6.81 -11.18
C GLU A 9 -3.48 -6.10 -9.96
N ILE A 10 -2.65 -5.73 -8.98
CA ILE A 10 -3.11 -5.00 -7.80
C ILE A 10 -3.72 -3.65 -8.18
N LYS A 11 -3.14 -2.92 -9.15
CA LYS A 11 -3.72 -1.65 -9.63
C LYS A 11 -5.07 -1.88 -10.30
N GLN A 12 -5.20 -2.91 -11.13
CA GLN A 12 -6.45 -3.23 -11.81
C GLN A 12 -7.57 -3.61 -10.84
N ILE A 13 -7.26 -4.30 -9.73
CA ILE A 13 -8.23 -4.60 -8.68
C ILE A 13 -8.52 -3.36 -7.83
N PHE A 14 -7.49 -2.57 -7.50
CA PHE A 14 -7.60 -1.40 -6.63
C PHE A 14 -8.43 -0.27 -7.26
N GLN A 15 -8.19 0.03 -8.53
CA GLN A 15 -8.76 1.20 -9.21
C GLN A 15 -10.30 1.27 -9.15
N PRO A 16 -11.07 0.23 -9.54
CA PRO A 16 -12.53 0.29 -9.45
C PRO A 16 -13.03 0.43 -8.01
N ILE A 17 -12.35 -0.15 -7.02
CA ILE A 17 -12.72 -0.05 -5.60
C ILE A 17 -12.44 1.37 -5.09
N PHE A 18 -11.30 1.94 -5.46
CA PHE A 18 -10.91 3.30 -5.09
C PHE A 18 -11.84 4.36 -5.68
N GLU A 19 -12.22 4.21 -6.95
CA GLU A 19 -13.19 5.09 -7.61
C GLU A 19 -14.59 4.94 -7.01
N SER A 20 -15.04 3.71 -6.76
CA SER A 20 -16.33 3.43 -6.10
C SER A 20 -16.40 4.03 -4.69
N ALA A 21 -15.29 4.01 -3.94
CA ALA A 21 -15.19 4.61 -2.62
C ALA A 21 -15.06 6.15 -2.63
N GLY A 22 -14.99 6.79 -3.81
CA GLY A 22 -14.85 8.24 -3.92
C GLY A 22 -13.43 8.78 -3.74
N SER A 23 -12.42 7.97 -4.03
CA SER A 23 -10.99 8.32 -3.91
C SER A 23 -10.57 8.80 -2.51
N PRO A 24 -10.83 8.03 -1.44
CA PRO A 24 -10.51 8.44 -0.09
C PRO A 24 -8.99 8.51 0.13
N ALA A 25 -8.52 9.56 0.80
CA ALA A 25 -7.10 9.77 1.07
C ALA A 25 -6.48 8.64 1.90
N GLU A 26 -7.27 7.96 2.73
CA GLU A 26 -6.80 6.86 3.57
C GLU A 26 -6.64 5.53 2.80
N MET A 27 -7.08 5.45 1.55
CA MET A 27 -7.02 4.24 0.73
C MET A 27 -5.86 4.32 -0.26
N ALA A 28 -4.82 3.57 0.04
CA ALA A 28 -3.63 3.43 -0.79
C ALA A 28 -3.01 2.03 -0.65
N VAL A 29 -2.23 1.66 -1.66
CA VAL A 29 -1.35 0.49 -1.68
C VAL A 29 0.08 0.98 -1.81
N PHE A 30 0.93 0.49 -0.94
CA PHE A 30 2.36 0.76 -0.95
C PHE A 30 3.11 -0.51 -1.30
N THR A 31 4.27 -0.37 -1.91
CA THR A 31 5.20 -1.49 -2.13
C THR A 31 6.53 -1.16 -1.49
N ARG A 32 7.13 -2.17 -0.88
CA ARG A 32 8.52 -2.12 -0.44
C ARG A 32 9.26 -3.22 -1.16
N ASN A 33 10.36 -2.84 -1.78
CA ASN A 33 11.32 -3.82 -2.25
C ASN A 33 12.22 -4.14 -1.07
N GLU A 34 12.15 -5.39 -0.59
CA GLU A 34 13.12 -5.89 0.37
C GLU A 34 14.15 -6.68 -0.43
N GLU A 35 15.35 -6.12 -0.53
CA GLU A 35 16.51 -6.78 -1.13
C GLU A 35 17.05 -7.81 -0.13
N GLY A 36 16.26 -8.84 0.13
CA GLY A 36 16.56 -9.96 1.03
C GLY A 36 17.34 -11.07 0.33
N GLY A 37 18.55 -10.80 -0.15
CA GLY A 37 19.44 -11.84 -0.69
C GLY A 37 19.21 -12.20 -2.17
N LEU A 38 19.11 -13.50 -2.50
CA LEU A 38 19.15 -14.04 -3.89
C LEU A 38 17.87 -13.83 -4.71
N HIS A 39 16.76 -13.41 -4.09
CA HIS A 39 15.50 -13.11 -4.78
C HIS A 39 14.95 -11.77 -4.28
N CYS A 40 14.57 -10.89 -5.22
CA CYS A 40 13.89 -9.65 -4.89
C CYS A 40 12.49 -9.97 -4.36
N GLU A 41 12.30 -9.93 -3.05
CA GLU A 41 10.97 -10.01 -2.45
C GLU A 41 10.32 -8.63 -2.46
N TRP A 42 9.12 -8.56 -3.04
CA TRP A 42 8.30 -7.36 -3.07
C TRP A 42 7.13 -7.58 -2.14
N VAL A 43 7.00 -6.69 -1.15
CA VAL A 43 5.89 -6.71 -0.19
C VAL A 43 4.94 -5.58 -0.52
N ALA A 44 3.67 -5.91 -0.77
CA ALA A 44 2.60 -4.94 -0.92
C ALA A 44 1.90 -4.72 0.42
N TYR A 45 1.78 -3.46 0.83
CA TYR A 45 1.10 -3.02 2.05
C TYR A 45 -0.17 -2.29 1.69
N PHE A 46 -1.27 -2.75 2.26
CA PHE A 46 -2.59 -2.17 2.06
C PHE A 46 -2.96 -1.33 3.27
N SER A 47 -3.37 -0.10 3.03
CA SER A 47 -3.98 0.73 4.06
C SER A 47 -5.27 0.08 4.63
N PRO A 48 -5.70 0.44 5.85
CA PRO A 48 -6.93 -0.09 6.44
C PRO A 48 -8.17 0.17 5.59
N ALA A 49 -8.23 1.33 4.90
CA ALA A 49 -9.32 1.64 3.98
C ALA A 49 -9.29 0.77 2.69
N ALA A 50 -8.15 0.16 2.38
CA ALA A 50 -7.99 -0.82 1.29
C ALA A 50 -8.11 -2.28 1.77
N ALA A 51 -8.73 -2.54 2.94
CA ALA A 51 -8.86 -3.89 3.49
C ALA A 51 -9.60 -4.85 2.53
N GLU A 52 -10.56 -4.36 1.75
CA GLU A 52 -11.23 -5.18 0.72
C GLU A 52 -10.26 -5.64 -0.37
N VAL A 53 -9.38 -4.75 -0.83
CA VAL A 53 -8.33 -5.08 -1.81
C VAL A 53 -7.36 -6.09 -1.21
N ALA A 54 -6.94 -5.88 0.04
CA ALA A 54 -6.06 -6.79 0.77
C ALA A 54 -6.67 -8.21 0.86
N LYS A 55 -7.97 -8.30 1.15
CA LYS A 55 -8.70 -9.56 1.19
C LYS A 55 -8.81 -10.22 -0.19
N ALA A 56 -9.00 -9.43 -1.25
CA ALA A 56 -9.08 -9.93 -2.62
C ALA A 56 -7.77 -10.57 -3.10
N VAL A 57 -6.63 -10.09 -2.61
CA VAL A 57 -5.30 -10.66 -2.91
C VAL A 57 -4.76 -11.59 -1.81
N GLU A 58 -5.64 -12.00 -0.87
CA GLU A 58 -5.29 -12.88 0.25
C GLU A 58 -4.12 -12.37 1.12
N ALA A 59 -3.96 -11.05 1.22
CA ALA A 59 -2.93 -10.44 2.05
C ALA A 59 -3.19 -10.70 3.55
N GLY A 60 -2.13 -11.07 4.27
CA GLY A 60 -2.17 -11.28 5.71
C GLY A 60 -2.15 -9.97 6.51
N PRO A 61 -2.73 -9.96 7.73
CA PRO A 61 -2.58 -8.83 8.64
C PRO A 61 -1.12 -8.66 9.06
N CYS A 62 -0.60 -7.45 8.95
CA CYS A 62 0.77 -7.11 9.32
C CYS A 62 0.83 -5.85 10.19
N LYS A 63 1.98 -5.62 10.84
CA LYS A 63 2.24 -4.35 11.53
C LYS A 63 2.40 -3.24 10.50
N MET A 64 2.06 -2.00 10.89
CA MET A 64 2.25 -0.84 10.03
C MET A 64 3.73 -0.74 9.61
N PRO A 65 4.02 -0.70 8.30
CA PRO A 65 5.39 -0.60 7.81
C PRO A 65 5.97 0.79 8.08
N LEU A 66 7.30 0.88 8.18
CA LEU A 66 8.00 2.16 8.25
C LEU A 66 7.88 2.88 6.90
N ARG A 67 7.71 4.20 6.94
CA ARG A 67 7.70 5.07 5.75
C ARG A 67 8.96 4.91 4.89
N GLU A 68 10.08 4.62 5.52
CA GLU A 68 11.37 4.50 4.84
C GLU A 68 11.41 3.31 3.87
N GLY A 69 11.66 3.58 2.59
CA GLY A 69 11.70 2.57 1.53
C GLY A 69 10.33 2.14 0.98
N LEU A 70 9.21 2.66 1.51
CA LEU A 70 7.89 2.46 0.89
C LEU A 70 7.73 3.34 -0.35
N LYS A 71 7.16 2.77 -1.40
CA LYS A 71 6.75 3.46 -2.62
C LYS A 71 5.24 3.37 -2.76
N LEU A 72 4.60 4.44 -3.21
CA LEU A 72 3.17 4.41 -3.52
C LEU A 72 2.95 3.62 -4.82
N LEU A 73 2.21 2.53 -4.75
CA LEU A 73 1.84 1.72 -5.91
C LEU A 73 0.53 2.22 -6.54
N ALA A 74 -0.48 2.46 -5.70
CA ALA A 74 -1.81 2.89 -6.12
C ALA A 74 -2.49 3.74 -5.02
N GLY A 75 -3.26 4.75 -5.42
CA GLY A 75 -3.93 5.69 -4.52
C GLY A 75 -3.46 7.13 -4.73
N ASP A 76 -3.89 8.01 -3.83
CA ASP A 76 -3.63 9.44 -3.93
C ASP A 76 -2.45 9.87 -3.05
N GLY A 77 -1.65 10.87 -3.48
CA GLY A 77 -0.53 11.38 -2.68
C GLY A 77 -0.92 11.92 -1.29
N ARG A 78 -2.20 12.27 -1.09
CA ARG A 78 -2.77 12.64 0.22
C ARG A 78 -2.70 11.49 1.24
N CYS A 79 -2.54 10.24 0.82
CA CYS A 79 -2.41 9.09 1.71
C CYS A 79 -1.19 9.17 2.61
N TRP A 80 -0.10 9.78 2.15
CA TRP A 80 1.10 9.96 2.97
C TRP A 80 0.79 10.79 4.21
N LYS A 81 0.00 11.86 4.04
CA LYS A 81 -0.42 12.70 5.15
C LYS A 81 -1.41 11.96 6.07
N ALA A 82 -2.42 11.34 5.47
CA ALA A 82 -3.48 10.67 6.22
C ALA A 82 -2.96 9.47 7.04
N LEU A 83 -2.03 8.69 6.49
CA LEU A 83 -1.55 7.44 7.11
C LEU A 83 -0.26 7.62 7.92
N PHE A 84 0.61 8.57 7.56
CA PHE A 84 1.92 8.74 8.21
C PHE A 84 2.12 10.09 8.91
N GLU A 85 1.39 11.15 8.56
CA GLU A 85 1.45 12.45 9.26
C GLU A 85 0.32 12.62 10.30
N GLY A 86 -0.56 11.62 10.42
CA GLY A 86 -1.74 11.64 11.30
C GLY A 86 -1.53 11.23 12.76
N ASN A 87 -0.29 11.06 13.24
CA ASN A 87 -0.03 10.92 14.68
C ASN A 87 0.47 12.26 15.25
N PRO A 88 -0.43 13.17 15.70
CA PRO A 88 0.00 14.28 16.52
C PRO A 88 0.52 13.73 17.86
N THR A 89 1.67 14.24 18.30
CA THR A 89 2.45 13.93 19.53
C THR A 89 3.51 12.81 19.33
N GLN A 90 4.81 13.12 19.45
CA GLN A 90 5.42 13.69 20.64
C GLN A 90 6.20 14.98 20.37
N HIS A 91 5.71 16.07 20.97
CA HIS A 91 6.54 17.13 21.52
C HIS A 91 6.53 16.89 23.04
N SER A 92 7.70 16.62 23.63
CA SER A 92 8.03 16.88 25.04
C SER A 92 9.54 16.80 25.19
#